data_AF-A0A7Y1Z0U2-F1
#
_entry.id   AF-A0A7Y1Z0U2-F1
#
_cell.length_a   1.000
_cell.length_b   1.000
_cell.length_c   1.000
_cell.angle_alpha   90.00
_cell.angle_beta   90.00
_cell.angle_gamma   90.00
#
_symmetry.space_group_name_H-M   'P 1'
#
loop_
_entity.id
_entity.type
_entity.pdbx_description
1 polymer ?
#
loop_
_entity_poly.entity_id
_entity_poly.type
_entity_poly.pdbx_seq_one_letter_code
_entity_poly.pdbx_strand_id
1 'polypeptide(L)'
;MSALFTPDNLWTLAMLILLQMVLGFDNLLYISIESKRAPEASQAMVRRAGIGLAILLRIVLLFAVVEAIEYFQDPFVAIHLPGMVEGSFNVHSLIVLLGGIFIINTAVKEIFHMLAVEDIESDHNGGRRSVASVIT
;
A
#
# COMPACT_ATOMS: atom_id res chain seq x y z
N MET A 1 -5.92 -16.13 29.43
CA MET A 1 -6.95 -15.11 29.11
C MET A 1 -6.77 -13.79 29.87
N SER A 2 -6.00 -13.72 30.97
CA SER A 2 -5.71 -12.47 31.70
C SER A 2 -4.72 -11.53 31.01
N ALA A 3 -3.89 -12.03 30.07
CA ALA A 3 -2.91 -11.22 29.36
C ALA A 3 -3.55 -10.23 28.35
N LEU A 4 -4.73 -10.54 27.79
CA LEU A 4 -5.34 -9.69 26.74
C LEU A 4 -5.87 -8.35 27.27
N PHE A 5 -6.20 -8.28 28.56
CA PHE A 5 -6.78 -7.09 29.20
C PHE A 5 -5.76 -6.28 30.01
N THR A 6 -4.46 -6.47 29.77
CA THR A 6 -3.45 -5.56 30.33
C THR A 6 -3.52 -4.19 29.64
N PRO A 7 -3.23 -3.09 30.35
CA PRO A 7 -3.25 -1.74 29.76
C PRO A 7 -2.39 -1.61 28.49
N ASP A 8 -1.23 -2.26 28.47
CA ASP A 8 -0.31 -2.24 27.33
C ASP A 8 -0.88 -2.95 26.09
N ASN A 9 -1.59 -4.06 26.31
CA ASN A 9 -2.21 -4.83 25.22
C ASN A 9 -3.47 -4.14 24.71
N LEU A 10 -4.21 -3.43 25.57
CA LEU A 10 -5.33 -2.59 25.15
C LEU A 10 -4.85 -1.40 24.30
N TRP A 11 -3.71 -0.79 24.66
CA TRP A 11 -3.10 0.27 23.86
C TRP A 11 -2.67 -0.24 22.48
N THR A 12 -2.00 -1.39 22.45
CA THR A 12 -1.57 -2.04 21.20
C THR A 12 -2.77 -2.39 20.33
N LEU A 13 -3.82 -3.00 20.91
CA LEU A 13 -5.06 -3.32 20.22
C LEU A 13 -5.73 -2.07 19.66
N ALA A 14 -5.80 -0.98 20.43
CA ALA A 14 -6.37 0.28 19.98
C ALA A 14 -5.60 0.84 18.77
N MET A 15 -4.27 0.77 18.79
CA MET A 15 -3.44 1.25 17.68
C MET A 15 -3.60 0.39 16.43
N LEU A 16 -3.67 -0.94 16.59
CA LEU A 16 -3.95 -1.87 15.50
C LEU A 16 -5.33 -1.62 14.90
N ILE A 17 -6.37 -1.39 15.71
CA ILE A 17 -7.72 -1.06 15.25
C ILE A 17 -7.71 0.26 14.47
N LEU A 18 -7.00 1.27 14.97
CA LEU A 18 -6.90 2.58 14.33
C LEU A 18 -6.22 2.48 12.96
N LEU A 19 -5.06 1.80 12.88
CA LEU A 19 -4.38 1.55 11.61
C LEU A 19 -5.27 0.77 10.63
N GLN A 20 -5.97 -0.24 11.12
CA GLN A 20 -6.86 -1.07 10.31
C GLN A 20 -8.06 -0.28 9.78
N MET A 21 -8.53 0.71 10.54
CA MET A 21 -9.57 1.65 10.13
C MET A 21 -9.06 2.59 9.04
N VAL A 22 -7.86 3.17 9.18
CA VAL A 22 -7.27 4.06 8.17
C VAL A 22 -7.04 3.33 6.86
N LEU A 23 -6.38 2.16 6.89
CA LEU A 23 -6.15 1.36 5.68
C LEU A 23 -7.44 0.74 5.12
N GLY A 24 -8.39 0.37 5.98
CA GLY A 24 -9.66 -0.21 5.56
C GLY A 24 -10.64 0.80 4.97
N PHE A 25 -10.49 2.08 5.32
CA PHE A 25 -11.37 3.15 4.90
C PHE A 25 -11.34 3.35 3.38
N ASP A 26 -10.16 3.33 2.77
CA ASP A 26 -9.99 3.53 1.32
C ASP A 26 -10.77 2.48 0.51
N ASN A 27 -10.61 1.20 0.86
CA ASN A 27 -11.31 0.08 0.23
C ASN A 27 -12.83 0.14 0.42
N LEU A 28 -13.32 0.55 1.59
CA LEU A 28 -14.76 0.72 1.84
C LEU A 28 -15.34 1.95 1.13
N LEU A 29 -14.56 3.02 1.01
CA LEU A 29 -14.94 4.25 0.33
C LEU A 29 -15.11 3.99 -1.18
N TYR A 30 -14.19 3.23 -1.79
CA TYR A 30 -14.33 2.79 -3.18
C TYR A 30 -15.63 2.01 -3.41
N ILE A 31 -15.92 1.00 -2.58
CA ILE A 31 -17.16 0.20 -2.67
C ILE A 31 -18.40 1.07 -2.48
N SER A 32 -18.36 2.03 -1.55
CA SER A 32 -19.46 2.95 -1.31
C SER A 32 -19.73 3.85 -2.53
N ILE A 33 -18.69 4.37 -3.17
CA ILE A 33 -18.80 5.19 -4.38
C ILE A 33 -19.32 4.36 -5.54
N GLU A 34 -18.75 3.17 -5.79
CA GLU A 34 -19.14 2.32 -6.90
C GLU A 34 -20.57 1.78 -6.74
N SER A 35 -20.99 1.48 -5.50
CA SER A 35 -22.37 1.07 -5.23
C SER A 35 -23.42 2.14 -5.55
N LYS A 36 -23.06 3.44 -5.57
CA LYS A 36 -23.96 4.54 -5.99
C LYS A 36 -24.17 4.59 -7.49
N ARG A 37 -23.32 3.92 -8.28
CA ARG A 37 -23.49 3.78 -9.74
C ARG A 37 -24.49 2.68 -10.11
N ALA A 38 -24.87 1.83 -9.15
CA ALA A 38 -25.89 0.80 -9.34
C ALA A 38 -27.32 1.40 -9.31
N PRO A 39 -28.32 0.75 -9.92
CA PRO A 39 -29.73 1.18 -9.85
C PRO A 39 -30.19 1.35 -8.41
N GLU A 40 -30.97 2.41 -8.11
CA GLU A 40 -31.36 2.80 -6.74
C GLU A 40 -31.96 1.64 -5.91
N ALA A 41 -32.76 0.79 -6.55
CA ALA A 41 -33.36 -0.40 -5.92
C ALA A 41 -32.33 -1.45 -5.46
N SER A 42 -31.14 -1.48 -6.07
CA SER A 42 -30.09 -2.48 -5.84
C SER A 42 -28.86 -1.94 -5.12
N GLN A 43 -28.73 -0.62 -4.93
CA GLN A 43 -27.54 0.00 -4.30
C GLN A 43 -27.24 -0.56 -2.92
N ALA A 44 -28.28 -0.74 -2.09
CA ALA A 44 -28.12 -1.26 -0.73
C ALA A 44 -27.63 -2.73 -0.73
N MET A 45 -28.13 -3.54 -1.67
CA MET A 45 -27.71 -4.93 -1.84
C MET A 45 -26.26 -5.01 -2.32
N VAL A 46 -25.92 -4.25 -3.37
CA VAL A 46 -24.57 -4.20 -3.94
C VAL A 46 -23.55 -3.73 -2.90
N ARG A 47 -23.89 -2.72 -2.09
CA ARG A 47 -23.01 -2.23 -1.02
C ARG A 47 -22.77 -3.29 0.06
N ARG A 48 -23.83 -3.95 0.54
CA ARG A 48 -23.72 -5.00 1.57
C ARG A 48 -22.93 -6.21 1.05
N ALA A 49 -23.22 -6.66 -0.16
CA ALA A 49 -22.50 -7.76 -0.81
C ALA A 49 -21.04 -7.41 -1.06
N GLY A 50 -20.75 -6.20 -1.56
CA GLY A 50 -19.40 -5.71 -1.79
C GLY A 50 -18.58 -5.60 -0.50
N ILE A 51 -19.16 -5.04 0.57
CA ILE A 51 -18.49 -4.96 1.88
C ILE A 51 -18.24 -6.37 2.44
N GLY A 52 -19.23 -7.27 2.37
CA GLY A 52 -19.07 -8.66 2.83
C GLY A 52 -17.96 -9.40 2.08
N LEU A 53 -17.93 -9.28 0.75
CA LEU A 53 -16.89 -9.88 -0.09
C LEU A 53 -15.51 -9.26 0.20
N ALA A 54 -15.42 -7.94 0.39
CA ALA A 54 -14.16 -7.25 0.68
C ALA A 54 -13.57 -7.67 2.02
N ILE A 55 -14.40 -7.82 3.07
CA ILE A 55 -13.95 -8.32 4.37
C ILE A 55 -13.47 -9.77 4.23
N LEU A 56 -14.20 -10.61 3.50
CA LEU A 56 -13.81 -12.00 3.27
C LEU A 56 -12.46 -12.09 2.54
N LEU A 57 -12.29 -11.36 1.43
CA LEU A 57 -11.02 -11.28 0.71
C LEU A 57 -9.89 -10.79 1.59
N ARG A 58 -10.15 -9.82 2.47
CA ARG A 58 -9.15 -9.32 3.42
C ARG A 58 -8.67 -10.41 4.37
N ILE A 59 -9.59 -11.21 4.93
CA ILE A 59 -9.24 -12.30 5.84
C ILE A 59 -8.42 -13.37 5.11
N VAL A 60 -8.85 -13.77 3.91
CA VAL A 60 -8.13 -14.75 3.08
C VAL A 60 -6.75 -14.26 2.71
N LEU A 61 -6.64 -13.01 2.24
CA LEU A 61 -5.36 -12.42 1.85
C LEU A 61 -4.44 -12.26 3.06
N LEU A 62 -4.97 -11.86 4.22
CA LEU A 62 -4.18 -11.76 5.45
C LEU A 62 -3.59 -13.11 5.83
N PHE A 63 -4.40 -14.18 5.81
CA PHE A 63 -3.91 -15.53 6.08
C PHE A 63 -2.84 -15.94 5.07
N ALA A 64 -3.09 -15.74 3.77
CA ALA A 64 -2.13 -16.05 2.71
C ALA A 64 -0.81 -15.29 2.88
N VAL A 65 -0.85 -14.00 3.26
CA VAL A 65 0.34 -13.19 3.49
C VAL A 65 1.08 -13.63 4.74
N VAL A 66 0.39 -13.94 5.84
CA VAL A 66 1.01 -14.44 7.07
C VAL A 66 1.71 -15.78 6.82
N GLU A 67 1.04 -16.73 6.19
CA GLU A 67 1.60 -18.03 5.81
C GLU A 67 2.78 -17.88 4.83
N ALA A 68 2.65 -16.99 3.84
CA ALA A 68 3.75 -16.72 2.92
C ALA A 68 4.96 -16.14 3.65
N ILE A 69 4.74 -15.19 4.57
CA ILE A 69 5.81 -14.61 5.39
C ILE A 69 6.47 -15.69 6.25
N GLU A 70 5.71 -16.59 6.87
CA GLU A 70 6.24 -17.69 7.68
C GLU A 70 7.06 -18.67 6.82
N TYR A 71 6.55 -19.05 5.64
CA TYR A 71 7.27 -19.89 4.68
C TYR A 71 8.56 -19.25 4.16
N PHE A 72 8.54 -17.94 3.89
CA PHE A 72 9.73 -17.19 3.46
C PHE A 72 10.65 -16.80 4.62
N GLN A 73 10.25 -17.07 5.86
CA GLN A 73 11.09 -16.91 7.05
C GLN A 73 11.87 -18.19 7.40
N ASP A 74 11.61 -19.33 6.75
CA ASP A 74 12.43 -20.51 6.94
C ASP A 74 13.80 -20.35 6.24
N PRO A 75 14.92 -20.41 6.99
CA PRO A 75 16.25 -20.12 6.43
C PRO A 75 16.71 -21.26 5.51
N PHE A 76 16.62 -21.07 4.19
CA PHE A 76 17.15 -22.02 3.21
C PHE A 76 18.67 -22.20 3.30
N VAL A 77 19.41 -21.23 3.85
CA VAL A 77 20.87 -21.30 4.04
C VAL A 77 21.25 -20.73 5.40
N ALA A 78 21.47 -21.60 6.38
CA ALA A 78 21.99 -21.21 7.68
C ALA A 78 23.52 -21.40 7.70
N ILE A 79 24.28 -20.36 7.33
CA ILE A 79 25.74 -20.35 7.50
C ILE A 79 26.04 -20.09 8.98
N HIS A 80 26.12 -21.15 9.77
CA HIS A 80 26.67 -21.07 11.12
C HIS A 80 28.20 -21.17 11.02
N LEU A 81 28.88 -20.04 10.79
CA LEU A 81 30.34 -19.96 10.94
C LEU A 81 30.63 -19.35 12.33
N PRO A 82 31.10 -20.15 13.31
CA PRO A 82 31.27 -19.66 14.67
C PRO A 82 32.42 -18.65 14.74
N GLY A 83 32.13 -17.42 15.18
CA GLY A 83 33.14 -16.50 15.73
C GLY A 83 33.37 -15.14 15.06
N MET A 84 32.73 -14.79 13.93
CA MET A 84 32.91 -13.44 13.33
C MET A 84 31.66 -12.78 12.74
N VAL A 85 30.71 -13.53 12.13
CA VAL A 85 29.46 -12.97 11.59
C VAL A 85 28.34 -14.01 11.69
N GLU A 86 27.36 -13.77 12.57
CA GLU A 86 26.08 -14.49 12.57
C GLU A 86 25.08 -13.73 11.69
N GLY A 87 24.71 -14.33 10.56
CA GLY A 87 23.71 -13.75 9.66
C GLY A 87 22.93 -14.86 8.98
N SER A 88 21.68 -15.07 9.39
CA SER A 88 20.74 -15.89 8.64
C SER A 88 20.27 -15.08 7.43
N PHE A 89 20.81 -15.36 6.26
CA PHE A 89 20.36 -14.71 5.04
C PHE A 89 19.05 -15.35 4.60
N ASN A 90 17.95 -14.69 4.95
CA ASN A 90 16.61 -15.20 4.69
C ASN A 90 16.06 -14.66 3.36
N VAL A 91 15.25 -15.45 2.67
CA VAL A 91 14.56 -15.01 1.44
C VAL A 91 13.68 -13.79 1.74
N HIS A 92 13.05 -13.76 2.92
CA HIS A 92 12.34 -12.58 3.43
C HIS A 92 13.22 -11.31 3.43
N SER A 93 14.46 -11.39 3.92
CA SER A 93 15.37 -10.24 4.00
C SER A 93 15.73 -9.70 2.61
N LEU A 94 15.87 -10.58 1.62
CA LEU A 94 16.11 -10.19 0.23
C LEU A 94 14.87 -9.51 -0.37
N ILE A 95 13.67 -10.05 -0.15
CA ILE A 95 12.40 -9.46 -0.63
C ILE A 95 12.19 -8.07 -0.01
N VAL A 96 12.41 -7.92 1.30
CA VAL A 96 12.27 -6.62 2.00
C VAL A 96 13.27 -5.60 1.46
N LEU A 97 14.52 -5.99 1.23
CA LEU A 97 15.54 -5.10 0.68
C LEU A 97 15.18 -4.63 -0.73
N LEU A 98 14.82 -5.57 -1.61
CA LEU A 98 14.43 -5.25 -2.99
C LEU A 98 13.14 -4.44 -3.06
N GLY A 99 12.13 -4.82 -2.27
CA GLY A 99 10.86 -4.09 -2.17
C GLY A 99 11.04 -2.68 -1.63
N GLY A 100 11.88 -2.50 -0.60
CA GLY A 100 12.21 -1.18 -0.05
C GLY A 100 12.88 -0.27 -1.07
N ILE A 101 13.87 -0.76 -1.80
CA ILE A 101 14.54 -0.02 -2.88
C ILE A 101 13.54 0.36 -3.99
N PHE A 102 12.66 -0.57 -4.37
CA PHE A 102 11.63 -0.33 -5.39
C PHE A 102 10.66 0.79 -4.99
N ILE A 103 10.16 0.77 -3.75
CA ILE A 103 9.24 1.81 -3.24
C ILE A 103 9.94 3.17 -3.20
N ILE A 104 11.16 3.25 -2.68
CA ILE A 104 11.91 4.51 -2.61
C ILE A 104 12.11 5.09 -4.02
N ASN A 105 12.53 4.28 -4.99
CA ASN A 105 12.73 4.73 -6.36
C ASN A 105 11.42 5.27 -6.97
N THR A 106 10.31 4.55 -6.77
CA THR A 106 9.00 4.93 -7.30
C THR A 106 8.49 6.22 -6.68
N ALA A 107 8.56 6.33 -5.35
CA ALA A 107 8.17 7.55 -4.64
C ALA A 107 9.01 8.75 -5.07
N VAL A 108 10.33 8.59 -5.21
CA VAL A 108 11.22 9.65 -5.72
C VAL A 108 10.82 10.06 -7.14
N LYS A 109 10.55 9.11 -8.03
CA LYS A 109 10.09 9.40 -9.41
C LYS A 109 8.76 10.14 -9.45
N GLU A 110 7.78 9.70 -8.65
CA GLU A 110 6.48 10.39 -8.56
C GLU A 110 6.64 11.82 -8.03
N ILE A 111 7.46 12.01 -6.99
CA ILE A 111 7.76 13.34 -6.44
C ILE A 111 8.41 14.24 -7.50
N PHE A 112 9.43 13.75 -8.22
CA PHE A 112 10.07 14.51 -9.31
C PHE A 112 9.10 14.83 -10.45
N HIS A 113 8.19 13.91 -10.78
CA HIS A 113 7.18 14.15 -11.81
C HIS A 113 6.16 15.21 -11.38
N MET A 114 5.67 15.16 -10.14
CA MET A 114 4.78 16.19 -9.59
C MET A 114 5.44 17.56 -9.56
N LEU A 115 6.71 17.65 -9.11
CA LEU A 115 7.50 18.88 -9.13
C LEU A 115 7.74 19.41 -10.56
N ALA A 116 8.04 18.54 -11.52
CA ALA A 116 8.28 18.94 -12.90
C ALA A 116 7.02 19.42 -13.63
N VAL A 117 5.83 18.91 -13.25
CA VAL A 117 4.54 19.36 -13.81
C VAL A 117 4.19 20.76 -13.33
N GLU A 118 4.56 21.13 -12.10
CA GLU A 118 4.29 22.46 -11.53
C GLU A 118 5.15 23.58 -12.17
N ASP A 119 6.34 23.24 -12.70
CA ASP A 119 7.19 24.17 -13.45
C ASP A 119 6.70 24.43 -14.89
N ILE A 120 5.90 23.53 -15.49
CA ILE A 120 5.36 23.72 -16.86
C ILE A 120 4.08 24.56 -16.88
N GLU A 121 3.30 24.61 -15.78
CA GLU A 121 2.17 25.54 -15.67
C GLU A 121 2.59 27.00 -15.39
N SER A 122 3.87 27.23 -15.06
CA SER A 122 4.40 28.55 -14.72
C SER A 122 4.94 29.37 -15.91
N ASP A 123 5.06 28.80 -17.13
CA ASP A 123 5.67 29.48 -18.30
C ASP A 123 4.73 29.67 -19.51
N HIS A 124 3.41 29.81 -19.29
CA HIS A 124 2.48 30.24 -20.36
C HIS A 124 1.96 31.68 -20.17
N ASN A 125 2.87 32.64 -19.99
CA ASN A 125 2.55 34.04 -20.28
C ASN A 125 3.77 34.82 -20.82
N GLY A 126 3.83 35.00 -22.14
CA GLY A 126 4.56 36.12 -22.74
C GLY A 126 5.75 35.78 -23.64
N GLY A 127 5.54 35.07 -24.76
CA GLY A 127 6.54 34.93 -25.81
C GLY A 127 5.93 35.07 -27.20
N ARG A 128 6.09 36.24 -27.82
CA ARG A 128 5.61 36.60 -29.17
C ARG A 128 5.88 35.48 -30.19
N ARG A 129 4.82 34.85 -30.72
CA ARG A 129 4.92 33.99 -31.91
C ARG A 129 5.37 34.86 -33.09
N SER A 130 6.58 34.62 -33.58
CA SER A 130 7.11 35.25 -34.78
C SER A 130 6.34 34.77 -36.00
N VAL A 131 5.91 35.72 -36.84
CA VAL A 131 5.14 35.52 -38.07
C VAL A 131 5.88 34.64 -39.10
N ALA A 132 7.17 34.33 -38.86
CA ALA A 132 8.00 33.49 -39.71
C ALA A 132 7.59 32.01 -39.75
N SER A 133 6.81 31.49 -38.79
CA SER A 133 6.42 30.07 -38.77
C SER A 133 5.17 29.75 -39.60
N VAL A 134 4.62 30.71 -40.36
CA VAL A 134 3.36 30.51 -41.11
C VAL A 134 3.61 30.26 -42.61
N ILE A 135 4.86 30.34 -43.10
CA ILE A 135 5.15 30.22 -44.54
C ILE A 135 6.25 29.19 -44.84
N THR A 136 6.33 28.09 -44.08
CA THR A 136 7.12 26.90 -44.47
C THR A 136 6.35 25.65 -44.09
#